data_AF-A0A6J6K0F4-F1
#
_entry.id   AF-A0A6J6K0F4-F1
#
_cell.length_a   1.000
_cell.length_b   1.000
_cell.length_c   1.000
_cell.angle_alpha   90.00
_cell.angle_beta   90.00
_cell.angle_gamma   90.00
#
_symmetry.space_group_name_H-M   'P 1'
#
loop_
_entity.id
_entity.type
_entity.pdbx_description
1 polymer ?
#
loop_
_entity_poly.entity_id
_entity_poly.type
_entity_poly.pdbx_seq_one_letter_code
_entity_poly.pdbx_strand_id
1 'polypeptide(L)'
;MTVVVAIDAGTTGVRAIAFDHRGLPVSSSYREFTQFFPQPGWVEHDANEIWTAIQLVLAELKTALDASGETIAAIGITDQRETIVAWDRSTGEPRHRAIVWQDRRTADYCAQLESDGALGLVRSTTGLVLDPYFSGTKAHWLFTEGGIAPDDSVALGTIDSWLIWKLTDDETHVTDATNASRTMLFDIRSGEWSDELCDLLGVPRHVLPQVVPSSGRVAVTSSSCALGPGIPISGIAGDQQASLFGQACFAPGMAKNTYGTGSFVLMNMGTECPAPVEGLLTTIAWSLPTESGAPQLTYAYEGAIFVTGSGVQWLRDGLHLIDNSSEITALASSVDSTEGVVVVPAFTGLGSPWWDPYARGTILGITRGTTAAHIARAMLESIALQTRDVVDAMTNAGGLALRSLRADGGAASDFVLQLQADQLGVPVHRPTVPETTALGAAYLAGLAEGFWDSLDDIAQNWAINITIEPSSDRSMIELGHQQWLRAVERSRGWAKESIGD
;
A
#
# COMPACT_ATOMS: atom_id res chain seq x y z
N MET A 1 19.21 -25.92 -0.12
CA MET A 1 19.89 -24.71 -0.65
C MET A 1 19.72 -23.59 0.38
N THR A 2 20.04 -22.34 0.06
CA THR A 2 19.81 -21.21 0.97
C THR A 2 18.70 -20.33 0.39
N VAL A 3 17.78 -19.87 1.25
CA VAL A 3 16.61 -19.08 0.87
C VAL A 3 16.50 -17.83 1.73
N VAL A 4 15.77 -16.82 1.24
CA VAL A 4 15.32 -15.68 2.02
C VAL A 4 13.82 -15.82 2.28
N VAL A 5 13.39 -15.64 3.53
CA VAL A 5 11.97 -15.67 3.89
C VAL A 5 11.42 -14.25 3.91
N ALA A 6 10.26 -14.03 3.30
CA ALA A 6 9.48 -12.82 3.45
C ALA A 6 8.23 -13.11 4.28
N ILE A 7 7.94 -12.21 5.21
CA ILE A 7 6.68 -12.12 5.96
C ILE A 7 5.90 -10.96 5.37
N ASP A 8 4.74 -11.23 4.80
CA ASP A 8 3.81 -10.24 4.23
C ASP A 8 2.54 -10.20 5.09
N ALA A 9 2.45 -9.19 5.94
CA ALA A 9 1.35 -8.97 6.88
C ALA A 9 0.30 -8.02 6.28
N GLY A 10 -0.46 -8.53 5.32
CA GLY A 10 -1.52 -7.78 4.65
C GLY A 10 -2.75 -7.50 5.53
N THR A 11 -3.74 -6.81 4.95
CA THR A 11 -4.96 -6.39 5.67
C THR A 11 -5.93 -7.53 5.98
N THR A 12 -6.09 -8.48 5.07
CA THR A 12 -7.05 -9.61 5.22
C THR A 12 -6.41 -10.87 5.77
N GLY A 13 -5.10 -11.00 5.63
CA GLY A 13 -4.36 -12.19 5.99
C GLY A 13 -2.86 -11.97 5.93
N VAL A 14 -2.14 -12.92 6.49
CA VAL A 14 -0.68 -12.94 6.53
C VAL A 14 -0.15 -14.07 5.66
N ARG A 15 0.99 -13.83 5.04
CA ARG A 15 1.69 -14.80 4.19
C ARG A 15 3.15 -14.90 4.60
N ALA A 16 3.70 -16.10 4.51
CA ALA A 16 5.14 -16.30 4.53
C ALA A 16 5.57 -16.98 3.24
N ILE A 17 6.62 -16.48 2.59
CA ILE A 17 7.16 -17.04 1.34
C ILE A 17 8.67 -17.18 1.46
N ALA A 18 9.21 -18.32 1.07
CA ALA A 18 10.64 -18.51 0.90
C ALA A 18 11.01 -18.34 -0.58
N PHE A 19 12.06 -17.55 -0.86
CA PHE A 19 12.57 -17.28 -2.20
C PHE A 19 13.99 -17.83 -2.38
N ASP A 20 14.25 -18.41 -3.55
CA ASP A 20 15.61 -18.79 -3.96
C ASP A 20 16.40 -17.58 -4.49
N HIS A 21 17.68 -17.79 -4.84
CA HIS A 21 18.56 -16.74 -5.39
C HIS A 21 18.07 -16.15 -6.72
N ARG A 22 17.18 -16.84 -7.44
CA ARG A 22 16.57 -16.33 -8.68
C ARG A 22 15.32 -15.49 -8.40
N GLY A 23 14.97 -15.28 -7.12
CA GLY A 23 13.74 -14.61 -6.71
C GLY A 23 12.47 -15.44 -6.95
N LEU A 24 12.59 -16.75 -7.15
CA LEU A 24 11.43 -17.63 -7.36
C LEU A 24 10.94 -18.20 -6.03
N PRO A 25 9.61 -18.26 -5.81
CA PRO A 25 9.06 -18.85 -4.59
C PRO A 25 9.32 -20.36 -4.56
N VAL A 26 9.91 -20.85 -3.47
CA VAL A 26 10.16 -22.28 -3.25
C VAL A 26 9.09 -22.93 -2.35
N SER A 27 8.50 -22.16 -1.44
CA SER A 27 7.43 -22.59 -0.55
C SER A 27 6.70 -21.36 -0.02
N SER A 28 5.41 -21.53 0.32
CA SER A 28 4.58 -20.46 0.84
C SER A 28 3.46 -21.00 1.73
N SER A 29 3.03 -20.19 2.69
CA SER A 29 1.88 -20.45 3.57
C SER A 29 1.08 -19.16 3.77
N TYR A 30 -0.23 -19.28 3.98
CA TYR A 30 -1.15 -18.15 4.09
C TYR A 30 -2.27 -18.44 5.08
N ARG A 31 -2.63 -17.44 5.89
CA ARG A 31 -3.73 -17.50 6.86
C ARG A 31 -4.47 -16.17 6.89
N GLU A 32 -5.80 -16.23 6.89
CA GLU A 32 -6.65 -15.06 7.13
C GLU A 32 -6.84 -14.82 8.63
N PHE A 33 -7.21 -13.60 8.98
CA PHE A 33 -7.62 -13.22 10.33
C PHE A 33 -8.85 -12.32 10.28
N THR A 34 -9.53 -12.23 11.43
CA THR A 34 -10.84 -11.57 11.55
C THR A 34 -10.74 -10.06 11.35
N GLN A 35 -11.69 -9.53 10.58
CA GLN A 35 -11.89 -8.08 10.40
C GLN A 35 -12.97 -7.62 11.38
N PHE A 36 -12.67 -6.70 12.29
CA PHE A 36 -13.64 -6.21 13.26
C PHE A 36 -14.24 -4.87 12.80
N PHE A 37 -15.57 -4.79 12.83
CA PHE A 37 -16.32 -3.57 12.48
C PHE A 37 -17.22 -3.16 13.66
N PRO A 38 -16.68 -2.54 14.74
CA PRO A 38 -17.46 -2.21 15.93
C PRO A 38 -18.62 -1.25 15.65
N GLN A 39 -18.43 -0.34 14.69
CA GLN A 39 -19.40 0.64 14.24
C GLN A 39 -19.18 0.93 12.75
N PRO A 40 -20.18 1.46 12.02
CA PRO A 40 -20.00 1.89 10.63
C PRO A 40 -18.80 2.82 10.47
N GLY A 41 -17.91 2.51 9.51
CA GLY A 41 -16.69 3.27 9.25
C GLY A 41 -15.50 2.93 10.17
N TRP A 42 -15.70 2.11 11.20
CA TRP A 42 -14.62 1.66 12.08
C TRP A 42 -14.11 0.30 11.62
N VAL A 43 -12.79 0.14 11.59
CA VAL A 43 -12.10 -1.08 11.16
C VAL A 43 -10.96 -1.36 12.13
N GLU A 44 -11.00 -2.52 12.76
CA GLU A 44 -10.05 -2.95 13.79
C GLU A 44 -9.52 -4.36 13.50
N HIS A 45 -8.28 -4.61 13.92
CA HIS A 45 -7.70 -5.96 13.98
C HIS A 45 -7.29 -6.31 15.40
N ASP A 46 -7.36 -7.60 15.74
CA ASP A 46 -6.72 -8.11 16.95
C ASP A 46 -5.23 -8.40 16.65
N ALA A 47 -4.33 -7.65 17.29
CA ALA A 47 -2.89 -7.78 17.07
C ALA A 47 -2.33 -9.15 17.53
N ASN A 48 -2.98 -9.79 18.51
CA ASN A 48 -2.65 -11.15 18.94
C ASN A 48 -3.15 -12.20 17.93
N GLU A 49 -4.26 -11.94 17.24
CA GLU A 49 -4.73 -12.80 16.13
C GLU A 49 -3.78 -12.72 14.93
N ILE A 50 -3.31 -11.51 14.57
CA ILE A 50 -2.26 -11.32 13.55
C ILE A 50 -1.01 -12.12 13.94
N TRP A 51 -0.53 -11.98 15.18
CA TRP A 51 0.66 -12.70 15.64
C TRP A 51 0.49 -14.23 15.62
N THR A 52 -0.67 -14.71 16.06
CA THR A 52 -1.00 -16.14 16.01
C THR A 52 -0.97 -16.65 14.57
N ALA A 53 -1.56 -15.91 13.63
CA ALA A 53 -1.55 -16.26 12.22
C ALA A 53 -0.10 -16.30 11.65
N ILE A 54 0.75 -15.34 12.05
CA ILE A 54 2.18 -15.30 11.69
C ILE A 54 2.91 -16.55 12.17
N GLN A 55 2.74 -16.91 13.43
CA GLN A 55 3.35 -18.13 14.00
C GLN A 55 2.93 -19.40 13.24
N LEU A 56 1.65 -19.50 12.86
CA LEU A 56 1.15 -20.64 12.09
C LEU A 56 1.74 -20.70 10.68
N VAL A 57 1.77 -19.58 9.93
CA VAL A 57 2.35 -19.58 8.58
C VAL A 57 3.85 -19.88 8.62
N LEU A 58 4.57 -19.36 9.62
CA LEU A 58 5.99 -19.63 9.79
C LEU A 58 6.27 -21.09 10.15
N ALA A 59 5.46 -21.71 11.02
CA ALA A 59 5.59 -23.12 11.38
C ALA A 59 5.35 -24.06 10.18
N GLU A 60 4.34 -23.76 9.37
CA GLU A 60 4.05 -24.48 8.12
C GLU A 60 5.21 -24.34 7.13
N LEU A 61 5.73 -23.12 6.94
CA LEU A 61 6.85 -22.86 6.06
C LEU A 61 8.11 -23.59 6.54
N LYS A 62 8.41 -23.54 7.85
CA LYS A 62 9.56 -24.25 8.46
C LYS A 62 9.52 -25.74 8.19
N THR A 63 8.34 -26.36 8.34
CA THR A 63 8.14 -27.79 8.09
C THR A 63 8.47 -28.15 6.64
N ALA A 64 8.05 -27.32 5.68
CA ALA A 64 8.36 -27.52 4.27
C ALA A 64 9.86 -27.33 3.97
N LEU A 65 10.49 -26.29 4.54
CA LEU A 65 11.91 -26.02 4.35
C LEU A 65 12.80 -27.12 4.93
N ASP A 66 12.46 -27.65 6.11
CA ASP A 66 13.17 -28.77 6.73
C ASP A 66 13.07 -30.04 5.90
N ALA A 67 11.89 -30.35 5.37
CA ALA A 67 11.69 -31.51 4.50
C ALA A 67 12.52 -31.43 3.21
N SER A 68 12.78 -30.22 2.72
CA SER A 68 13.60 -29.96 1.53
C SER A 68 15.08 -29.73 1.82
N GLY A 69 15.50 -29.64 3.09
CA GLY A 69 16.88 -29.35 3.47
C GLY A 69 17.34 -27.93 3.11
N GLU A 70 16.41 -26.97 3.15
CA GLU A 70 16.67 -25.55 2.90
C GLU A 70 17.10 -24.83 4.18
N THR A 71 18.05 -23.89 4.07
CA THR A 71 18.51 -23.03 5.17
C THR A 71 18.11 -21.59 4.93
N ILE A 72 17.79 -20.84 5.99
CA ILE A 72 17.31 -19.46 5.88
C ILE A 72 18.48 -18.49 6.07
N ALA A 73 18.73 -17.63 5.08
CA ALA A 73 19.74 -16.57 5.16
C ALA A 73 19.23 -15.35 5.95
N ALA A 74 17.99 -14.94 5.71
CA ALA A 74 17.43 -13.72 6.25
C ALA A 74 15.89 -13.75 6.25
N ILE A 75 15.30 -12.85 7.02
CA ILE A 75 13.88 -12.51 7.02
C ILE A 75 13.70 -11.06 6.57
N GLY A 76 12.84 -10.87 5.58
CA GLY A 76 12.25 -9.58 5.22
C GLY A 76 10.82 -9.47 5.73
N ILE A 77 10.43 -8.29 6.19
CA ILE A 77 9.09 -8.01 6.69
C ILE A 77 8.47 -6.92 5.82
N THR A 78 7.23 -7.14 5.43
CA THR A 78 6.38 -6.13 4.83
C THR A 78 4.97 -6.25 5.35
N ASP A 79 4.27 -5.13 5.40
CA ASP A 79 3.05 -5.01 6.18
C ASP A 79 2.08 -4.00 5.59
N GLN A 80 0.81 -4.18 5.91
CA GLN A 80 -0.19 -3.16 5.71
C GLN A 80 0.24 -1.87 6.44
N ARG A 81 0.41 -0.80 5.66
CA ARG A 81 0.85 0.49 6.17
C ARG A 81 -0.23 1.14 7.04
N GLU A 82 0.17 2.20 7.74
CA GLU A 82 -0.64 3.08 8.59
C GLU A 82 -1.35 2.44 9.82
N THR A 83 -1.76 1.18 9.77
CA THR A 83 -2.41 0.47 10.89
C THR A 83 -1.53 0.54 12.14
N ILE A 84 -2.08 1.03 13.25
CA ILE A 84 -1.31 1.33 14.46
C ILE A 84 -1.71 0.41 15.62
N VAL A 85 -0.71 -0.04 16.38
CA VAL A 85 -0.85 -0.86 17.59
C VAL A 85 -0.21 -0.13 18.76
N ALA A 86 -0.90 -0.13 19.91
CA ALA A 86 -0.33 0.29 21.19
C ALA A 86 -0.29 -0.93 22.12
N TRP A 87 0.87 -1.20 22.72
CA TRP A 87 1.07 -2.35 23.60
C TRP A 87 1.88 -1.99 24.84
N ASP A 88 1.78 -2.85 25.85
CA ASP A 88 2.56 -2.76 27.07
C ASP A 88 3.97 -3.32 26.83
N ARG A 89 5.01 -2.53 27.11
CA ARG A 89 6.42 -2.92 26.94
C ARG A 89 6.85 -4.06 27.88
N SER A 90 6.20 -4.20 29.03
CA SER A 90 6.57 -5.19 30.04
C SER A 90 5.92 -6.55 29.81
N THR A 91 4.69 -6.57 29.31
CA THR A 91 3.94 -7.81 29.07
C THR A 91 3.89 -8.21 27.60
N GLY A 92 4.18 -7.28 26.69
CA GLY A 92 4.01 -7.49 25.25
C GLY A 92 2.54 -7.60 24.82
N GLU A 93 1.58 -7.24 25.67
CA GLU A 93 0.14 -7.34 25.38
C GLU A 93 -0.41 -6.04 24.76
N PRO A 94 -1.23 -6.14 23.69
CA PRO A 94 -1.93 -4.99 23.13
C PRO A 94 -2.86 -4.34 24.16
N ARG A 95 -2.82 -3.01 24.26
CA ARG A 95 -3.68 -2.23 25.16
C ARG A 95 -5.02 -1.85 24.52
N HIS A 96 -5.14 -2.03 23.22
CA HIS A 96 -6.35 -1.88 22.42
C HIS A 96 -6.20 -2.74 21.15
N ARG A 97 -7.31 -2.99 20.45
CA ARG A 97 -7.23 -3.52 19.07
C ARG A 97 -6.47 -2.54 18.18
N ALA A 98 -5.77 -3.07 17.18
CA ALA A 98 -5.11 -2.26 16.18
C ALA A 98 -6.15 -1.45 15.40
N ILE A 99 -5.92 -0.15 15.22
CA ILE A 99 -6.80 0.70 14.42
C ILE A 99 -6.29 0.68 12.99
N VAL A 100 -7.10 0.14 12.09
CA VAL A 100 -6.70 -0.15 10.71
C VAL A 100 -6.66 1.11 9.86
N TRP A 101 -5.82 1.11 8.83
CA TRP A 101 -5.69 2.22 7.88
C TRP A 101 -7.03 2.71 7.27
N GLN A 102 -7.97 1.78 7.04
CA GLN A 102 -9.31 2.09 6.51
C GLN A 102 -10.24 2.79 7.51
N ASP A 103 -9.93 2.72 8.81
CA ASP A 103 -10.77 3.26 9.86
C ASP A 103 -10.96 4.77 9.71
N ARG A 104 -12.21 5.24 9.84
CA ARG A 104 -12.62 6.64 9.63
C ARG A 104 -12.93 7.39 10.94
N ARG A 105 -12.70 6.80 12.11
CA ARG A 105 -13.10 7.38 13.41
C ARG A 105 -12.48 8.75 13.68
N THR A 106 -11.34 9.06 13.07
CA THR A 106 -10.61 10.32 13.28
C THR A 106 -10.96 11.41 12.25
N ALA A 107 -12.05 11.25 11.48
CA ALA A 107 -12.48 12.22 10.47
C ALA A 107 -12.74 13.61 11.05
N ASP A 108 -13.48 13.71 12.15
CA ASP A 108 -13.80 15.00 12.77
C ASP A 108 -12.54 15.70 13.30
N TYR A 109 -11.58 14.93 13.84
CA TYR A 109 -10.30 15.48 14.28
C TYR A 109 -9.45 15.96 13.10
N CYS A 110 -9.46 15.26 11.96
CA CYS A 110 -8.79 15.74 10.74
C CYS A 110 -9.41 17.05 10.25
N ALA A 111 -10.74 17.17 10.26
CA ALA A 111 -11.45 18.40 9.89
C ALA A 111 -11.11 19.56 10.85
N GLN A 112 -10.97 19.27 12.14
CA GLN A 112 -10.51 20.25 13.13
C GLN A 112 -9.08 20.73 12.83
N LEU A 113 -8.14 19.81 12.60
CA LEU A 113 -6.75 20.14 12.22
C LEU A 113 -6.70 21.01 10.95
N GLU A 114 -7.58 20.75 9.98
CA GLU A 114 -7.68 21.55 8.76
C GLU A 114 -8.18 22.96 9.06
N SER A 115 -9.25 23.10 9.86
CA SER A 115 -9.78 24.39 10.32
C SER A 115 -8.75 25.19 11.13
N ASP A 116 -7.88 24.52 11.87
CA ASP A 116 -6.80 25.13 12.65
C ASP A 116 -5.57 25.48 11.80
N GLY A 117 -5.59 25.16 10.49
CA GLY A 117 -4.53 25.52 9.54
C GLY A 117 -3.33 24.58 9.51
N ALA A 118 -3.44 23.37 10.10
CA ALA A 118 -2.32 22.44 10.24
C ALA A 118 -1.87 21.78 8.91
N LEU A 119 -2.69 21.83 7.85
CA LEU A 119 -2.41 21.17 6.57
C LEU A 119 -1.06 21.59 5.97
N GLY A 120 -0.70 22.88 6.07
CA GLY A 120 0.56 23.39 5.55
C GLY A 120 1.77 22.72 6.20
N LEU A 121 1.77 22.64 7.53
CA LEU A 121 2.82 22.00 8.32
C LEU A 121 2.91 20.50 8.04
N VAL A 122 1.77 19.80 8.08
CA VAL A 122 1.71 18.36 7.81
C VAL A 122 2.26 18.08 6.42
N ARG A 123 1.81 18.82 5.41
CA ARG A 123 2.20 18.59 4.02
C ARG A 123 3.68 18.90 3.76
N SER A 124 4.22 19.99 4.32
CA SER A 124 5.63 20.36 4.10
C SER A 124 6.62 19.40 4.75
N THR A 125 6.21 18.81 5.87
CA THR A 125 7.06 17.97 6.73
C THR A 125 6.95 16.49 6.36
N THR A 126 5.74 16.01 6.08
CA THR A 126 5.46 14.57 5.87
C THR A 126 5.16 14.21 4.43
N GLY A 127 4.82 15.19 3.59
CA GLY A 127 4.33 14.94 2.22
C GLY A 127 2.88 14.41 2.15
N LEU A 128 2.20 14.30 3.30
CA LEU A 128 0.85 13.75 3.43
C LEU A 128 -0.24 14.84 3.42
N VAL A 129 -1.49 14.39 3.50
CA VAL A 129 -2.71 15.20 3.64
C VAL A 129 -3.33 14.98 5.02
N LEU A 130 -4.33 15.78 5.39
CA LEU A 130 -5.15 15.53 6.58
C LEU A 130 -6.28 14.57 6.22
N ASP A 131 -6.06 13.27 6.47
CA ASP A 131 -7.07 12.24 6.30
C ASP A 131 -6.95 11.19 7.42
N PRO A 132 -8.06 10.55 7.86
CA PRO A 132 -8.03 9.48 8.85
C PRO A 132 -7.19 8.27 8.46
N TYR A 133 -6.67 8.21 7.23
CA TYR A 133 -5.80 7.15 6.73
C TYR A 133 -4.55 6.97 7.60
N PHE A 134 -3.91 8.06 8.02
CA PHE A 134 -2.58 8.02 8.62
C PHE A 134 -2.57 7.76 10.14
N SER A 135 -1.48 7.18 10.64
CA SER A 135 -1.40 6.66 12.01
C SER A 135 -1.51 7.72 13.11
N GLY A 136 -1.04 8.95 12.86
CA GLY A 136 -0.88 9.97 13.89
C GLY A 136 -2.18 10.39 14.54
N THR A 137 -3.26 10.51 13.76
CA THR A 137 -4.59 10.81 14.33
C THR A 137 -5.18 9.62 15.08
N LYS A 138 -4.87 8.39 14.65
CA LYS A 138 -5.28 7.16 15.35
C LYS A 138 -4.54 7.03 16.69
N ALA A 139 -3.26 7.39 16.73
CA ALA A 139 -2.47 7.47 17.95
C ALA A 139 -3.03 8.53 18.92
N HIS A 140 -3.37 9.71 18.40
CA HIS A 140 -4.08 10.74 19.18
C HIS A 140 -5.37 10.18 19.82
N TRP A 141 -6.19 9.49 19.02
CA TRP A 141 -7.42 8.88 19.51
C TRP A 141 -7.15 7.83 20.60
N LEU A 142 -6.15 6.95 20.41
CA LEU A 142 -5.78 5.93 21.40
C LEU A 142 -5.40 6.55 22.75
N PHE A 143 -4.68 7.67 22.75
CA PHE A 143 -4.24 8.34 23.98
C PHE A 143 -5.27 9.27 24.62
N THR A 144 -6.38 9.51 23.92
CA THR A 144 -7.47 10.35 24.42
C THR A 144 -8.70 9.49 24.67
N GLU A 145 -9.53 9.29 23.66
CA GLU A 145 -10.78 8.53 23.73
C GLU A 145 -10.56 7.02 23.95
N GLY A 146 -9.44 6.48 23.44
CA GLY A 146 -9.04 5.09 23.63
C GLY A 146 -8.55 4.77 25.05
N GLY A 147 -8.36 5.78 25.90
CA GLY A 147 -8.07 5.62 27.32
C GLY A 147 -6.68 5.06 27.64
N ILE A 148 -5.75 5.04 26.67
CA ILE A 148 -4.38 4.59 26.90
C ILE A 148 -3.55 5.75 27.45
N ALA A 149 -2.98 5.60 28.64
CA ALA A 149 -2.00 6.58 29.14
C ALA A 149 -0.68 6.44 28.36
N PRO A 150 -0.14 7.51 27.73
CA PRO A 150 1.12 7.47 26.99
C PRO A 150 2.33 7.58 27.93
N ASP A 151 2.38 6.71 28.95
CA ASP A 151 3.49 6.61 29.89
C ASP A 151 4.65 5.74 29.34
N ASP A 152 5.74 5.63 30.10
CA ASP A 152 6.94 4.87 29.69
C ASP A 152 6.69 3.37 29.50
N SER A 153 5.56 2.83 29.99
CA SER A 153 5.22 1.42 29.80
C SER A 153 4.56 1.14 28.46
N VAL A 154 4.26 2.16 27.65
CA VAL A 154 3.64 2.00 26.33
C VAL A 154 4.68 2.04 25.21
N ALA A 155 4.53 1.10 24.28
CA ALA A 155 5.09 1.19 22.95
C ALA A 155 3.95 1.37 21.95
N LEU A 156 4.23 2.17 20.92
CA LEU A 156 3.36 2.43 19.79
C LEU A 156 4.14 2.06 18.53
N GLY A 157 3.46 1.52 17.52
CA GLY A 157 4.10 1.21 16.25
C GLY A 157 3.12 0.72 15.20
N THR A 158 3.58 0.80 13.95
CA THR A 158 2.95 0.13 12.81
C THR A 158 3.13 -1.39 12.90
N ILE A 159 2.53 -2.15 11.97
CA ILE A 159 2.50 -3.61 12.02
C ILE A 159 3.91 -4.21 11.95
N ASP A 160 4.80 -3.68 11.10
CA ASP A 160 6.23 -4.04 11.10
C ASP A 160 6.86 -3.99 12.50
N SER A 161 6.64 -2.89 13.21
CA SER A 161 7.22 -2.65 14.53
C SER A 161 6.70 -3.63 15.57
N TRP A 162 5.39 -3.89 15.54
CA TRP A 162 4.76 -4.92 16.37
C TRP A 162 5.31 -6.32 16.07
N LEU A 163 5.46 -6.68 14.79
CA LEU A 163 5.97 -8.00 14.41
C LEU A 163 7.42 -8.19 14.82
N ILE A 164 8.28 -7.19 14.64
CA ILE A 164 9.69 -7.27 15.07
C ILE A 164 9.77 -7.40 16.58
N TRP A 165 8.96 -6.64 17.31
CA TRP A 165 8.85 -6.77 18.77
C TRP A 165 8.52 -8.21 19.18
N LYS A 166 7.50 -8.84 18.57
CA LYS A 166 7.14 -10.24 18.87
C LYS A 166 8.17 -11.26 18.41
N LEU A 167 8.79 -11.06 17.24
CA LEU A 167 9.82 -11.96 16.69
C LEU A 167 11.12 -11.96 17.50
N THR A 168 11.30 -10.95 18.36
CA THR A 168 12.49 -10.74 19.18
C THR A 168 12.22 -10.92 20.68
N ASP A 169 11.13 -11.60 21.06
CA ASP A 169 10.71 -11.79 22.46
C ASP A 169 10.63 -10.47 23.25
N ASP A 170 10.00 -9.47 22.62
CA ASP A 170 9.70 -8.18 23.24
C ASP A 170 10.96 -7.32 23.53
N GLU A 171 12.05 -7.51 22.76
CA GLU A 171 13.32 -6.79 22.95
C GLU A 171 13.54 -5.61 21.99
N THR A 172 13.11 -5.74 20.72
CA THR A 172 13.46 -4.77 19.67
C THR A 172 12.26 -3.94 19.21
N HIS A 173 12.28 -2.63 19.49
CA HIS A 173 11.24 -1.67 19.09
C HIS A 173 11.74 -0.74 17.98
N VAL A 174 11.56 -1.15 16.73
CA VAL A 174 12.05 -0.45 15.54
C VAL A 174 10.98 -0.38 14.45
N THR A 175 11.14 0.51 13.49
CA THR A 175 10.37 0.59 12.22
C THR A 175 11.29 1.10 11.12
N ASP A 176 10.95 0.94 9.85
CA ASP A 176 11.74 1.52 8.76
C ASP A 176 11.24 2.91 8.32
N ALA A 177 12.05 3.59 7.50
CA ALA A 177 11.71 4.91 6.99
C ALA A 177 10.45 4.92 6.11
N THR A 178 10.13 3.82 5.42
CA THR A 178 8.90 3.74 4.60
C THR A 178 7.67 3.73 5.49
N ASN A 179 7.60 2.87 6.51
CA ASN A 179 6.49 2.83 7.46
C ASN A 179 6.41 4.10 8.32
N ALA A 180 7.55 4.62 8.81
CA ALA A 180 7.59 5.86 9.56
C ALA A 180 7.00 7.04 8.76
N SER A 181 7.30 7.14 7.46
CA SER A 181 6.77 8.21 6.59
C SER A 181 5.24 8.23 6.47
N ARG A 182 4.56 7.15 6.87
CA ARG A 182 3.10 6.98 6.79
C ARG A 182 2.37 7.37 8.07
N THR A 183 3.11 7.68 9.12
CA THR A 183 2.56 7.95 10.45
C THR A 183 2.01 9.36 10.60
N MET A 184 2.33 10.30 9.71
CA MET A 184 2.10 11.74 9.90
C MET A 184 2.88 12.35 11.10
N LEU A 185 3.88 11.63 11.62
CA LEU A 185 4.75 12.06 12.74
C LEU A 185 6.22 12.17 12.34
N PHE A 186 6.56 11.76 11.11
CA PHE A 186 7.93 11.65 10.62
C PHE A 186 8.23 12.72 9.57
N ASP A 187 9.32 13.45 9.76
CA ASP A 187 9.82 14.41 8.78
C ASP A 187 10.60 13.66 7.69
N ILE A 188 10.03 13.63 6.48
CA ILE A 188 10.59 12.88 5.36
C ILE A 188 11.86 13.53 4.80
N ARG A 189 12.18 14.78 5.16
CA ARG A 189 13.39 15.48 4.70
C ARG A 189 14.56 15.25 5.64
N SER A 190 14.32 15.31 6.94
CA SER A 190 15.36 15.06 7.95
C SER A 190 15.59 13.57 8.19
N GLY A 191 14.57 12.73 7.97
CA GLY A 191 14.63 11.32 8.30
C GLY A 191 14.47 11.04 9.79
N GLU A 192 13.80 11.94 10.53
CA GLU A 192 13.58 11.83 11.97
C GLU A 192 12.12 12.09 12.35
N TRP A 193 11.69 11.61 13.52
CA TRP A 193 10.41 12.01 14.10
C TRP A 193 10.37 13.54 14.30
N SER A 194 9.25 14.17 13.96
CA SER A 194 9.05 15.61 14.09
C SER A 194 8.44 15.96 15.46
N ASP A 195 9.16 16.73 16.26
CA ASP A 195 8.66 17.22 17.57
C ASP A 195 7.38 18.03 17.41
N GLU A 196 7.33 18.90 16.39
CA GLU A 196 6.19 19.77 16.15
C GLU A 196 4.91 18.98 15.82
N LEU A 197 5.03 17.92 15.00
CA LEU A 197 3.89 17.05 14.68
C LEU A 197 3.51 16.13 15.84
N CYS A 198 4.50 15.65 16.61
CA CYS A 198 4.28 14.89 17.84
C CYS A 198 3.49 15.72 18.86
N ASP A 199 3.88 16.98 19.08
CA ASP A 199 3.20 17.92 19.98
C ASP A 199 1.79 18.25 19.48
N LEU A 200 1.64 18.53 18.17
CA LEU A 200 0.34 18.81 17.54
C LEU A 200 -0.67 17.68 17.76
N LEU A 201 -0.23 16.43 17.63
CA LEU A 201 -1.07 15.23 17.72
C LEU A 201 -1.09 14.64 19.14
N GLY A 202 -0.35 15.21 20.10
CA GLY A 202 -0.27 14.68 21.46
C GLY A 202 0.32 13.27 21.54
N VAL A 203 1.33 12.97 20.69
CA VAL A 203 2.02 11.67 20.64
C VAL A 203 3.44 11.85 21.17
N PRO A 204 3.74 11.43 22.42
CA PRO A 204 5.07 11.60 22.99
C PRO A 204 6.14 10.77 22.28
N ARG A 205 7.32 11.34 22.01
CA ARG A 205 8.39 10.63 21.28
C ARG A 205 8.83 9.31 21.90
N HIS A 206 8.80 9.18 23.23
CA HIS A 206 9.33 7.99 23.91
C HIS A 206 8.49 6.73 23.66
N VAL A 207 7.25 6.87 23.19
CA VAL A 207 6.41 5.73 22.79
C VAL A 207 6.69 5.27 21.36
N LEU A 208 7.42 6.05 20.55
CA LEU A 208 7.69 5.76 19.14
C LEU A 208 8.91 4.84 18.95
N PRO A 209 8.93 4.00 17.89
CA PRO A 209 10.06 3.11 17.62
C PRO A 209 11.27 3.89 17.11
N GLN A 210 12.45 3.27 17.21
CA GLN A 210 13.62 3.76 16.49
C GLN A 210 13.45 3.50 14.98
N VAL A 211 13.71 4.52 14.16
CA VAL A 211 13.70 4.37 12.70
C VAL A 211 15.03 3.83 12.21
N VAL A 212 14.99 2.77 11.40
CA VAL A 212 16.14 2.06 10.84
C VAL A 212 16.09 2.01 9.31
N PRO A 213 17.19 1.69 8.61
CA PRO A 213 17.17 1.52 7.16
C PRO A 213 16.23 0.39 6.73
N SER A 214 15.62 0.50 5.55
CA SER A 214 14.74 -0.52 4.96
C SER A 214 15.51 -1.80 4.60
N SER A 215 16.81 -1.70 4.33
CA SER A 215 17.72 -2.82 4.12
C SER A 215 18.91 -2.70 5.06
N GLY A 216 19.03 -3.62 6.02
CA GLY A 216 20.07 -3.64 7.03
C GLY A 216 19.66 -4.56 8.17
N ARG A 217 20.61 -5.30 8.75
CA ARG A 217 20.32 -6.19 9.89
C ARG A 217 19.90 -5.35 11.11
N VAL A 218 18.69 -5.60 11.61
CA VAL A 218 18.14 -4.90 12.78
C VAL A 218 18.07 -5.78 14.02
N ALA A 219 17.84 -7.08 13.86
CA ALA A 219 17.70 -8.04 14.95
C ALA A 219 17.92 -9.47 14.46
N VAL A 220 17.78 -10.43 15.37
CA VAL A 220 17.68 -11.86 15.06
C VAL A 220 16.44 -12.43 15.72
N THR A 221 15.86 -13.47 15.12
CA THR A 221 14.71 -14.16 15.72
C THR A 221 15.04 -14.75 17.08
N SER A 222 14.07 -14.69 17.98
CA SER A 222 14.15 -15.28 19.31
C SER A 222 13.86 -16.80 19.30
N SER A 223 13.92 -17.42 20.48
CA SER A 223 13.63 -18.84 20.64
C SER A 223 12.15 -19.19 20.43
N SER A 224 11.24 -18.22 20.57
CA SER A 224 9.79 -18.41 20.38
C SER A 224 9.35 -18.29 18.92
N CYS A 225 10.21 -17.81 18.03
CA CYS A 225 9.90 -17.75 16.61
C CYS A 225 9.76 -19.17 16.02
N ALA A 226 8.65 -19.45 15.32
CA ALA A 226 8.41 -20.74 14.70
C ALA A 226 9.46 -21.18 13.66
N LEU A 227 10.22 -20.24 13.07
CA LEU A 227 11.36 -20.57 12.19
C LEU A 227 12.61 -21.03 12.96
N GLY A 228 12.67 -20.78 14.26
CA GLY A 228 13.83 -20.98 15.13
C GLY A 228 14.61 -19.70 15.40
N PRO A 229 15.52 -19.74 16.40
CA PRO A 229 16.30 -18.57 16.82
C PRO A 229 17.48 -18.26 15.89
N GLY A 230 17.97 -17.02 15.97
CA GLY A 230 19.23 -16.60 15.36
C GLY A 230 19.17 -16.29 13.87
N ILE A 231 17.97 -16.21 13.29
CA ILE A 231 17.78 -15.86 11.88
C ILE A 231 17.78 -14.33 11.77
N PRO A 232 18.63 -13.72 10.92
CA PRO A 232 18.66 -12.27 10.73
C PRO A 232 17.32 -11.72 10.25
N ILE A 233 16.85 -10.66 10.90
CA ILE A 233 15.77 -9.79 10.41
C ILE A 233 16.46 -8.57 9.81
N SER A 234 16.41 -8.44 8.48
CA SER A 234 17.32 -7.53 7.76
C SER A 234 16.67 -6.73 6.63
N GLY A 235 15.36 -6.85 6.45
CA GLY A 235 14.61 -6.05 5.48
C GLY A 235 13.24 -5.68 6.04
N ILE A 236 12.85 -4.42 5.90
CA ILE A 236 11.56 -3.91 6.37
C ILE A 236 11.08 -2.87 5.35
N ALA A 237 9.84 -3.00 4.88
CA ALA A 237 9.20 -1.94 4.12
C ALA A 237 7.67 -2.08 4.13
N GLY A 238 6.95 -0.96 4.17
CA GLY A 238 5.51 -0.94 3.93
C GLY A 238 5.16 -1.58 2.58
N ASP A 239 4.02 -2.27 2.53
CA ASP A 239 3.61 -3.13 1.41
C ASP A 239 3.77 -2.52 0.01
N GLN A 240 3.29 -1.29 -0.20
CA GLN A 240 3.34 -0.68 -1.52
C GLN A 240 4.76 -0.29 -1.94
N GLN A 241 5.60 0.09 -0.98
CA GLN A 241 7.03 0.36 -1.19
C GLN A 241 7.81 -0.93 -1.43
N ALA A 242 7.51 -1.99 -0.69
CA ALA A 242 8.07 -3.32 -0.93
C ALA A 242 7.69 -3.80 -2.34
N SER A 243 6.43 -3.63 -2.76
CA SER A 243 6.01 -3.93 -4.14
C SER A 243 6.75 -3.09 -5.18
N LEU A 244 7.00 -1.79 -4.94
CA LEU A 244 7.83 -0.95 -5.82
C LEU A 244 9.26 -1.49 -5.95
N PHE A 245 9.84 -1.95 -4.84
CA PHE A 245 11.18 -2.54 -4.80
C PHE A 245 11.23 -3.92 -5.46
N GLY A 246 10.25 -4.79 -5.21
CA GLY A 246 10.10 -6.11 -5.82
C GLY A 246 9.79 -6.06 -7.32
N GLN A 247 9.15 -4.98 -7.75
CA GLN A 247 9.03 -4.61 -9.16
C GLN A 247 10.32 -4.02 -9.73
N ALA A 248 11.46 -4.03 -9.03
CA ALA A 248 12.74 -3.49 -9.48
C ALA A 248 12.66 -2.08 -10.09
N CYS A 249 11.80 -1.21 -9.54
CA CYS A 249 11.63 0.18 -9.97
C CYS A 249 12.69 1.10 -9.36
N PHE A 250 13.97 0.82 -9.60
CA PHE A 250 15.08 1.48 -8.89
C PHE A 250 15.48 2.86 -9.45
N ALA A 251 15.03 3.23 -10.65
CA ALA A 251 15.38 4.49 -11.28
C ALA A 251 14.21 5.51 -11.27
N PRO A 252 14.51 6.83 -11.24
CA PRO A 252 13.49 7.86 -11.33
C PRO A 252 12.58 7.70 -12.56
N GLY A 253 11.27 7.86 -12.37
CA GLY A 253 10.25 7.70 -13.41
C GLY A 253 9.81 6.26 -13.66
N MET A 254 10.47 5.27 -13.04
CA MET A 254 9.91 3.91 -12.99
C MET A 254 8.73 3.89 -12.02
N ALA A 255 7.62 3.29 -12.46
CA ALA A 255 6.40 3.23 -11.68
C ALA A 255 5.76 1.85 -11.71
N LYS A 256 5.03 1.55 -10.64
CA LYS A 256 4.16 0.38 -10.57
C LYS A 256 2.74 0.76 -10.17
N ASN A 257 1.78 -0.09 -10.52
CA ASN A 257 0.42 -0.03 -10.00
C ASN A 257 -0.01 -1.41 -9.47
N THR A 258 -0.44 -1.44 -8.22
CA THR A 258 -1.04 -2.64 -7.61
C THR A 258 -2.55 -2.57 -7.75
N TYR A 259 -3.17 -3.56 -8.40
CA TYR A 259 -4.61 -3.65 -8.62
C TYR A 259 -5.26 -4.59 -7.60
N GLY A 260 -5.80 -4.02 -6.52
CA GLY A 260 -6.51 -4.74 -5.46
C GLY A 260 -7.94 -4.23 -5.28
N THR A 261 -8.41 -4.21 -4.03
CA THR A 261 -9.69 -3.58 -3.63
C THR A 261 -9.71 -2.11 -4.05
N GLY A 262 -8.61 -1.40 -3.77
CA GLY A 262 -8.23 -0.14 -4.41
C GLY A 262 -6.95 -0.33 -5.23
N SER A 263 -6.47 0.74 -5.86
CA SER A 263 -5.22 0.75 -6.59
C SER A 263 -4.23 1.76 -6.03
N PHE A 264 -2.97 1.37 -5.97
CA PHE A 264 -1.89 2.20 -5.47
C PHE A 264 -0.80 2.31 -6.53
N VAL A 265 -0.67 3.52 -7.07
CA VAL A 265 0.35 3.86 -8.05
C VAL A 265 1.51 4.49 -7.30
N LEU A 266 2.72 3.97 -7.49
CA LEU A 266 3.93 4.56 -6.95
C LEU A 266 4.93 4.81 -8.07
N MET A 267 5.54 5.99 -8.07
CA MET A 267 6.60 6.39 -9.01
C MET A 267 7.85 6.77 -8.22
N ASN A 268 8.98 6.13 -8.54
CA ASN A 268 10.27 6.46 -7.97
C ASN A 268 10.70 7.87 -8.40
N MET A 269 11.09 8.71 -7.43
CA MET A 269 11.50 10.10 -7.63
C MET A 269 13.01 10.32 -7.40
N GLY A 270 13.75 9.26 -7.10
CA GLY A 270 15.18 9.33 -6.79
C GLY A 270 15.46 9.81 -5.37
N THR A 271 16.64 10.38 -5.17
CA THR A 271 17.18 10.71 -3.84
C THR A 271 16.94 12.16 -3.42
N GLU A 272 16.35 12.98 -4.30
CA GLU A 272 15.96 14.35 -4.00
C GLU A 272 14.49 14.37 -3.56
N CYS A 273 14.21 14.85 -2.34
CA CYS A 273 12.85 14.95 -1.84
C CYS A 273 12.03 15.88 -2.74
N PRO A 274 10.95 15.39 -3.39
CA PRO A 274 10.11 16.24 -4.20
C PRO A 274 9.46 17.35 -3.36
N ALA A 275 9.07 18.44 -4.04
CA ALA A 275 8.14 19.38 -3.43
C ALA A 275 6.78 18.67 -3.24
N PRO A 276 6.06 18.92 -2.13
CA PRO A 276 4.71 18.41 -1.97
C PRO A 276 3.81 18.98 -3.07
N VAL A 277 2.97 18.12 -3.66
CA VAL A 277 2.10 18.50 -4.78
C VAL A 277 0.65 18.20 -4.42
N GLU A 278 -0.26 19.08 -4.83
CA GLU A 278 -1.70 18.87 -4.70
C GLU A 278 -2.14 17.60 -5.43
N GLY A 279 -3.02 16.80 -4.82
CA GLY A 279 -3.48 15.55 -5.44
C GLY A 279 -2.66 14.31 -5.12
N LEU A 280 -1.37 14.44 -4.79
CA LEU A 280 -0.46 13.32 -4.58
C LEU A 280 0.10 13.30 -3.16
N LEU A 281 0.55 12.12 -2.74
CA LEU A 281 1.37 11.95 -1.55
C LEU A 281 2.84 11.97 -1.97
N THR A 282 3.68 12.71 -1.24
CA THR A 282 5.14 12.57 -1.30
C THR A 282 5.55 11.67 -0.16
N THR A 283 6.29 10.59 -0.46
CA THR A 283 6.60 9.56 0.53
C THR A 283 8.03 9.06 0.36
N ILE A 284 8.53 8.32 1.35
CA ILE A 284 9.78 7.58 1.23
C ILE A 284 9.48 6.23 0.54
N ALA A 285 10.24 5.92 -0.50
CA ALA A 285 10.21 4.65 -1.21
C ALA A 285 11.01 3.57 -0.47
N TRP A 286 12.20 3.91 0.01
CA TRP A 286 13.06 3.07 0.87
C TRP A 286 14.26 3.86 1.37
N SER A 287 14.94 3.30 2.36
CA SER A 287 16.24 3.75 2.85
C SER A 287 17.27 2.64 2.70
N LEU A 288 18.30 2.85 1.87
CA LEU A 288 19.38 1.87 1.66
C LEU A 288 20.71 2.40 2.21
N PRO A 289 21.57 1.53 2.76
CA PRO A 289 22.93 1.93 3.14
C PRO A 289 23.73 2.28 1.90
N THR A 290 24.52 3.36 1.98
CA THR A 290 25.48 3.75 0.94
C THR A 290 26.87 3.17 1.21
N GLU A 291 27.80 3.31 0.27
CA GLU A 291 29.23 2.94 0.48
C GLU A 291 29.84 3.62 1.73
N SER A 292 29.33 4.80 2.11
CA SER A 292 29.76 5.52 3.31
C SER A 292 29.21 4.93 4.62
N GLY A 293 28.31 3.94 4.54
CA GLY A 293 27.56 3.38 5.66
C GLY A 293 26.35 4.22 6.10
N ALA A 294 26.22 5.47 5.63
CA ALA A 294 25.06 6.30 5.92
C ALA A 294 23.84 5.85 5.08
N PRO A 295 22.63 5.80 5.66
CA PRO A 295 21.42 5.53 4.91
C PRO A 295 21.11 6.67 3.94
N GLN A 296 20.69 6.33 2.73
CA GLN A 296 20.18 7.26 1.74
C GLN A 296 18.71 6.99 1.47
N LEU A 297 17.90 8.03 1.64
CA LEU A 297 16.49 8.00 1.31
C LEU A 297 16.28 8.07 -0.19
N THR A 298 15.41 7.20 -0.69
CA THR A 298 14.79 7.33 -2.01
C THR A 298 13.33 7.69 -1.80
N TYR A 299 12.82 8.60 -2.61
CA TYR A 299 11.46 9.14 -2.51
C TYR A 299 10.57 8.57 -3.61
N ALA A 300 9.27 8.64 -3.36
CA ALA A 300 8.25 8.34 -4.36
C ALA A 300 7.11 9.36 -4.31
N TYR A 301 6.46 9.53 -5.45
CA TYR A 301 5.06 9.94 -5.45
C TYR A 301 4.18 8.72 -5.31
N GLU A 302 3.11 8.86 -4.54
CA GLU A 302 2.07 7.86 -4.39
C GLU A 302 0.70 8.47 -4.68
N GLY A 303 -0.11 7.73 -5.42
CA GLY A 303 -1.51 8.03 -5.63
C GLY A 303 -2.38 6.85 -5.21
N ALA A 304 -3.37 7.14 -4.37
CA ALA A 304 -4.30 6.15 -3.84
C ALA A 304 -5.66 6.28 -4.53
N ILE A 305 -6.10 5.19 -5.15
CA ILE A 305 -7.39 5.06 -5.82
C ILE A 305 -8.24 4.12 -4.98
N PHE A 306 -9.26 4.65 -4.30
CA PHE A 306 -9.99 3.89 -3.28
C PHE A 306 -10.83 2.75 -3.83
N VAL A 307 -11.36 2.89 -5.05
CA VAL A 307 -12.31 1.93 -5.62
C VAL A 307 -11.85 1.45 -6.99
N THR A 308 -11.38 0.20 -7.02
CA THR A 308 -11.08 -0.53 -8.26
C THR A 308 -11.71 -1.92 -8.20
N GLY A 309 -11.05 -2.90 -7.55
CA GLY A 309 -11.61 -4.23 -7.34
C GLY A 309 -12.90 -4.24 -6.50
N SER A 310 -13.02 -3.34 -5.51
CA SER A 310 -14.27 -3.15 -4.76
C SER A 310 -15.43 -2.68 -5.65
N GLY A 311 -15.14 -1.98 -6.74
CA GLY A 311 -16.16 -1.61 -7.73
C GLY A 311 -16.74 -2.82 -8.46
N VAL A 312 -15.89 -3.78 -8.81
CA VAL A 312 -16.32 -5.07 -9.37
C VAL A 312 -17.12 -5.87 -8.34
N GLN A 313 -16.67 -5.90 -7.08
CA GLN A 313 -17.42 -6.57 -5.99
C GLN A 313 -18.80 -5.92 -5.79
N TRP A 314 -18.91 -4.60 -5.89
CA TRP A 314 -20.19 -3.91 -5.79
C TRP A 314 -21.14 -4.28 -6.94
N LEU A 315 -20.64 -4.49 -8.17
CA LEU A 315 -21.47 -5.01 -9.26
C LEU A 315 -22.00 -6.42 -8.98
N ARG A 316 -21.25 -7.25 -8.25
CA ARG A 316 -21.63 -8.60 -7.82
C ARG A 316 -22.63 -8.58 -6.67
N ASP A 317 -22.27 -7.94 -5.57
CA ASP A 317 -22.98 -8.04 -4.29
C ASP A 317 -24.08 -6.98 -4.16
N GLY A 318 -23.89 -5.81 -4.76
CA GLY A 318 -24.79 -4.67 -4.66
C GLY A 318 -25.82 -4.61 -5.79
N LEU A 319 -25.36 -4.65 -7.04
CA LEU A 319 -26.24 -4.59 -8.22
C LEU A 319 -26.66 -5.97 -8.74
N HIS A 320 -25.99 -7.05 -8.31
CA HIS A 320 -26.23 -8.41 -8.81
C HIS A 320 -26.19 -8.52 -10.34
N LEU A 321 -25.24 -7.81 -10.98
CA LEU A 321 -25.01 -7.91 -12.43
C LEU A 321 -24.19 -9.14 -12.83
N ILE A 322 -23.43 -9.69 -11.88
CA ILE A 322 -22.58 -10.87 -12.03
C ILE A 322 -22.69 -11.71 -10.74
N ASP A 323 -22.51 -13.03 -10.85
CA ASP A 323 -22.54 -13.91 -9.68
C ASP A 323 -21.14 -14.04 -9.05
N ASN A 324 -20.09 -13.97 -9.90
CA ASN A 324 -18.70 -14.04 -9.49
C ASN A 324 -17.88 -12.91 -10.11
N SER A 325 -16.91 -12.36 -9.36
CA SER A 325 -16.04 -11.28 -9.86
C SER A 325 -15.26 -11.66 -11.12
N SER A 326 -14.98 -12.95 -11.34
CA SER A 326 -14.30 -13.46 -12.54
C SER A 326 -15.13 -13.31 -13.83
N GLU A 327 -16.45 -13.17 -13.73
CA GLU A 327 -17.35 -13.04 -14.88
C GLU A 327 -17.30 -11.65 -15.52
N ILE A 328 -16.81 -10.64 -14.78
CA ILE A 328 -16.83 -9.24 -15.23
C ILE A 328 -16.13 -9.04 -16.57
N THR A 329 -15.02 -9.73 -16.80
CA THR A 329 -14.23 -9.58 -18.03
C THR A 329 -14.98 -10.15 -19.23
N ALA A 330 -15.64 -11.31 -19.06
CA ALA A 330 -16.43 -11.92 -20.12
C ALA A 330 -17.66 -11.06 -20.45
N LEU A 331 -18.34 -10.52 -19.43
CA LEU A 331 -19.48 -9.64 -19.62
C LEU A 331 -19.08 -8.32 -20.31
N ALA A 332 -18.00 -7.67 -19.85
CA ALA A 332 -17.47 -6.45 -20.46
C ALA A 332 -17.00 -6.66 -21.91
N SER A 333 -16.44 -7.84 -22.21
CA SER A 333 -15.99 -8.20 -23.57
C SER A 333 -17.12 -8.58 -24.52
N SER A 334 -18.37 -8.67 -24.04
CA SER A 334 -19.54 -8.96 -24.90
C SER A 334 -20.04 -7.75 -25.70
N VAL A 335 -19.47 -6.57 -25.45
CA VAL A 335 -19.75 -5.31 -26.16
C VAL A 335 -18.44 -4.65 -26.60
N ASP A 336 -18.47 -3.98 -27.75
CA ASP A 336 -17.27 -3.35 -28.35
C ASP A 336 -16.92 -2.00 -27.72
N SER A 337 -17.89 -1.35 -27.06
CA SER A 337 -17.73 -0.02 -26.44
C SER A 337 -18.64 0.12 -25.21
N THR A 338 -18.52 1.23 -24.48
CA THR A 338 -19.46 1.61 -23.41
C THR A 338 -20.70 2.35 -23.92
N GLU A 339 -20.78 2.65 -25.23
CA GLU A 339 -21.82 3.48 -25.87
C GLU A 339 -22.04 4.82 -25.13
N GLY A 340 -20.95 5.39 -24.60
CA GLY A 340 -20.93 6.65 -23.87
C GLY A 340 -21.27 6.54 -22.38
N VAL A 341 -21.49 5.33 -21.84
CA VAL A 341 -21.66 5.11 -20.40
C VAL A 341 -20.33 5.34 -19.69
N VAL A 342 -20.36 6.13 -18.62
CA VAL A 342 -19.22 6.36 -17.74
C VAL A 342 -19.63 6.04 -16.32
N VAL A 343 -18.81 5.24 -15.62
CA VAL A 343 -18.97 4.94 -14.21
C VAL A 343 -17.84 5.64 -13.46
N VAL A 344 -18.16 6.60 -12.58
CA VAL A 344 -17.21 7.18 -11.64
C VAL A 344 -17.41 6.47 -10.30
N PRO A 345 -16.50 5.58 -9.88
CA PRO A 345 -16.73 4.69 -8.74
C PRO A 345 -16.39 5.34 -7.40
N ALA A 346 -16.82 6.58 -7.16
CA ALA A 346 -16.56 7.34 -5.93
C ALA A 346 -17.41 6.88 -4.73
N PHE A 347 -17.52 5.57 -4.46
CA PHE A 347 -18.39 5.02 -3.42
C PHE A 347 -18.00 5.44 -2.00
N THR A 348 -16.72 5.74 -1.81
CA THR A 348 -16.14 6.23 -0.55
C THR A 348 -15.42 7.56 -0.77
N GLY A 349 -15.93 8.39 -1.69
CA GLY A 349 -15.23 9.59 -2.17
C GLY A 349 -14.20 9.29 -3.26
N LEU A 350 -13.50 10.32 -3.71
CA LEU A 350 -12.39 10.23 -4.65
C LEU A 350 -11.05 10.45 -3.93
N GLY A 351 -10.10 9.55 -4.15
CA GLY A 351 -8.71 9.70 -3.72
C GLY A 351 -7.90 10.57 -4.70
N SER A 352 -6.64 10.22 -4.93
CA SER A 352 -5.75 10.94 -5.84
C SER A 352 -6.28 10.97 -7.29
N PRO A 353 -6.04 12.06 -8.06
CA PRO A 353 -5.51 13.36 -7.62
C PRO A 353 -6.59 14.31 -7.07
N TRP A 354 -7.83 13.85 -6.90
CA TRP A 354 -9.01 14.69 -6.68
C TRP A 354 -9.24 15.08 -5.22
N TRP A 355 -8.93 14.17 -4.28
CA TRP A 355 -9.17 14.27 -2.83
C TRP A 355 -10.50 14.93 -2.47
N ASP A 356 -11.60 14.33 -2.93
CA ASP A 356 -12.94 14.81 -2.63
C ASP A 356 -13.71 13.74 -1.84
N PRO A 357 -13.78 13.86 -0.49
CA PRO A 357 -14.53 12.92 0.34
C PRO A 357 -16.05 13.03 0.15
N TYR A 358 -16.53 14.11 -0.48
CA TYR A 358 -17.94 14.35 -0.75
C TYR A 358 -18.38 13.83 -2.11
N ALA A 359 -17.44 13.38 -2.95
CA ALA A 359 -17.78 12.75 -4.22
C ALA A 359 -18.57 11.46 -3.99
N ARG A 360 -19.49 11.11 -4.91
CA ARG A 360 -20.29 9.88 -4.82
C ARG A 360 -20.31 9.09 -6.12
N GLY A 361 -20.46 7.78 -5.98
CA GLY A 361 -20.57 6.84 -7.10
C GLY A 361 -21.63 7.31 -8.10
N THR A 362 -21.23 7.50 -9.36
CA THR A 362 -22.08 8.12 -10.39
C THR A 362 -22.00 7.32 -11.68
N ILE A 363 -23.16 7.01 -12.28
CA ILE A 363 -23.25 6.42 -13.62
C ILE A 363 -23.92 7.44 -14.55
N LEU A 364 -23.21 7.84 -15.62
CA LEU A 364 -23.67 8.84 -16.59
C LEU A 364 -23.71 8.23 -18.00
N GLY A 365 -24.44 8.89 -18.90
CA GLY A 365 -24.49 8.52 -20.33
C GLY A 365 -25.44 7.37 -20.68
N ILE A 366 -26.31 6.95 -19.75
CA ILE A 366 -27.29 5.90 -20.00
C ILE A 366 -28.28 6.32 -21.10
N THR A 367 -28.49 5.44 -22.07
CA THR A 367 -29.53 5.54 -23.09
C THR A 367 -30.44 4.31 -23.05
N ARG A 368 -31.51 4.29 -23.87
CA ARG A 368 -32.43 3.13 -23.93
C ARG A 368 -31.77 1.82 -24.39
N GLY A 369 -30.62 1.89 -25.07
CA GLY A 369 -29.86 0.74 -25.54
C GLY A 369 -28.83 0.20 -24.55
N THR A 370 -28.59 0.92 -23.44
CA THR A 370 -27.61 0.51 -22.43
C THR A 370 -27.99 -0.83 -21.80
N THR A 371 -26.99 -1.69 -21.61
CA THR A 371 -27.13 -3.04 -21.03
C THR A 371 -26.17 -3.19 -19.83
N ALA A 372 -26.34 -4.27 -19.07
CA ALA A 372 -25.40 -4.63 -18.00
C ALA A 372 -23.95 -4.74 -18.49
N ALA A 373 -23.73 -5.20 -19.73
CA ALA A 373 -22.41 -5.31 -20.33
C ALA A 373 -21.71 -3.95 -20.50
N HIS A 374 -22.45 -2.92 -20.90
CA HIS A 374 -21.91 -1.56 -21.01
C HIS A 374 -21.49 -0.98 -19.65
N ILE A 375 -22.27 -1.25 -18.59
CA ILE A 375 -21.94 -0.83 -17.22
C ILE A 375 -20.72 -1.60 -16.69
N ALA A 376 -20.67 -2.92 -16.92
CA ALA A 376 -19.53 -3.76 -16.57
C ALA A 376 -18.24 -3.27 -17.25
N ARG A 377 -18.29 -2.97 -18.54
CA ARG A 377 -17.17 -2.40 -19.29
C ARG A 377 -16.78 -1.03 -18.76
N ALA A 378 -17.73 -0.14 -18.53
CA ALA A 378 -17.46 1.20 -18.00
C ALA A 378 -16.84 1.17 -16.59
N MET A 379 -17.18 0.17 -15.76
CA MET A 379 -16.51 -0.06 -14.48
C MET A 379 -15.03 -0.45 -14.69
N LEU A 380 -14.71 -1.36 -15.60
CA LEU A 380 -13.31 -1.71 -15.90
C LEU A 380 -12.53 -0.55 -16.54
N GLU A 381 -13.15 0.22 -17.44
CA GLU A 381 -12.55 1.43 -18.01
C GLU A 381 -12.26 2.48 -16.93
N SER A 382 -13.14 2.62 -15.93
CA SER A 382 -12.93 3.55 -14.81
C SER A 382 -11.67 3.25 -13.99
N ILE A 383 -11.24 1.97 -13.92
CA ILE A 383 -10.00 1.59 -13.24
C ILE A 383 -8.81 2.20 -14.00
N ALA A 384 -8.76 1.98 -15.32
CA ALA A 384 -7.68 2.49 -16.17
C ALA A 384 -7.64 4.03 -16.21
N LEU A 385 -8.81 4.67 -16.24
CA LEU A 385 -8.96 6.13 -16.26
C LEU A 385 -8.53 6.78 -14.95
N GLN A 386 -8.90 6.21 -13.79
CA GLN A 386 -8.42 6.70 -12.49
C GLN A 386 -6.89 6.57 -12.38
N THR A 387 -6.32 5.45 -12.83
CA THR A 387 -4.86 5.29 -12.88
C THR A 387 -4.20 6.28 -13.81
N ARG A 388 -4.80 6.58 -14.97
CA ARG A 388 -4.32 7.63 -15.86
C ARG A 388 -4.30 9.00 -15.19
N ASP A 389 -5.37 9.41 -14.50
CA ASP A 389 -5.39 10.69 -13.78
C ASP A 389 -4.24 10.82 -12.78
N VAL A 390 -3.95 9.74 -12.05
CA VAL A 390 -2.85 9.69 -11.07
C VAL A 390 -1.49 9.77 -11.76
N VAL A 391 -1.26 9.00 -12.82
CA VAL A 391 0.01 9.01 -13.57
C VAL A 391 0.23 10.37 -14.24
N ASP A 392 -0.79 10.96 -14.84
CA ASP A 392 -0.72 12.29 -15.44
C ASP A 392 -0.37 13.33 -14.36
N ALA A 393 -0.96 13.24 -13.16
CA ALA A 393 -0.57 14.10 -12.05
C ALA A 393 0.91 13.91 -11.65
N MET A 394 1.38 12.66 -11.53
CA MET A 394 2.78 12.36 -11.15
C MET A 394 3.79 12.87 -12.17
N THR A 395 3.54 12.62 -13.45
CA THR A 395 4.44 13.01 -14.55
C THR A 395 4.51 14.53 -14.68
N ASN A 396 3.37 15.22 -14.57
CA ASN A 396 3.31 16.69 -14.57
C ASN A 396 4.03 17.29 -13.35
N ALA A 397 3.85 16.69 -12.17
CA ALA A 397 4.46 17.15 -10.92
C ALA A 397 5.97 16.89 -10.84
N GLY A 398 6.42 15.75 -11.36
CA GLY A 398 7.81 15.31 -11.28
C GLY A 398 8.68 15.79 -12.44
N GLY A 399 8.09 16.21 -13.56
CA GLY A 399 8.84 16.49 -14.79
C GLY A 399 9.50 15.24 -15.38
N LEU A 400 9.01 14.04 -14.99
CA LEU A 400 9.52 12.74 -15.43
C LEU A 400 8.51 12.11 -16.40
N ALA A 401 9.02 11.54 -17.49
CA ALA A 401 8.18 10.79 -18.42
C ALA A 401 8.07 9.32 -17.99
N LEU A 402 6.85 8.80 -17.90
CA LEU A 402 6.62 7.36 -17.73
C LEU A 402 7.02 6.64 -19.02
N ARG A 403 7.86 5.60 -18.92
CA ARG A 403 8.29 4.79 -20.08
C ARG A 403 7.51 3.48 -20.22
N SER A 404 7.07 2.92 -19.10
CA SER A 404 6.30 1.69 -18.99
C SER A 404 5.70 1.64 -17.59
N LEU A 405 4.56 0.98 -17.42
CA LEU A 405 4.00 0.71 -16.09
C LEU A 405 4.18 -0.76 -15.73
N ARG A 406 4.72 -1.05 -14.54
CA ARG A 406 4.73 -2.41 -13.99
C ARG A 406 3.44 -2.66 -13.21
N ALA A 407 2.80 -3.81 -13.42
CA ALA A 407 1.50 -4.11 -12.84
C ALA A 407 1.54 -5.40 -12.00
N ASP A 408 0.85 -5.39 -10.87
CA ASP A 408 0.63 -6.55 -10.01
C ASP A 408 -0.75 -6.48 -9.33
N GLY A 409 -1.12 -7.49 -8.55
CA GLY A 409 -2.41 -7.55 -7.86
C GLY A 409 -3.50 -8.34 -8.58
N GLY A 410 -4.49 -8.81 -7.82
CA GLY A 410 -5.50 -9.77 -8.27
C GLY A 410 -6.50 -9.23 -9.31
N ALA A 411 -6.66 -7.91 -9.42
CA ALA A 411 -7.57 -7.29 -10.39
C ALA A 411 -6.87 -6.94 -11.73
N ALA A 412 -5.59 -7.25 -11.90
CA ALA A 412 -4.79 -7.00 -13.10
C ALA A 412 -5.06 -8.02 -14.24
N SER A 413 -6.31 -8.13 -14.70
CA SER A 413 -6.66 -8.99 -15.83
C SER A 413 -6.09 -8.44 -17.15
N ASP A 414 -5.86 -9.31 -18.14
CA ASP A 414 -5.32 -8.90 -19.45
C ASP A 414 -6.18 -7.81 -20.11
N PHE A 415 -7.51 -7.85 -19.90
CA PHE A 415 -8.44 -6.82 -20.37
C PHE A 415 -8.18 -5.46 -19.69
N VAL A 416 -8.06 -5.43 -18.36
CA VAL A 416 -7.75 -4.19 -17.62
C VAL A 416 -6.38 -3.65 -18.01
N LEU A 417 -5.39 -4.52 -18.18
CA LEU A 417 -4.03 -4.11 -18.54
C LEU A 417 -3.95 -3.60 -19.99
N GLN A 418 -4.76 -4.13 -20.92
CA GLN A 418 -4.89 -3.54 -22.26
C GLN A 418 -5.49 -2.15 -22.21
N LEU A 419 -6.60 -1.96 -21.49
CA LEU A 419 -7.18 -0.63 -21.26
C LEU A 419 -6.18 0.33 -20.62
N GLN A 420 -5.35 -0.16 -19.69
CA GLN A 420 -4.33 0.65 -19.05
C GLN A 420 -3.23 1.08 -20.02
N ALA A 421 -2.69 0.14 -20.81
CA ALA A 421 -1.68 0.44 -21.82
C ALA A 421 -2.20 1.47 -22.81
N ASP A 422 -3.43 1.27 -23.29
CA ASP A 422 -4.13 2.21 -24.17
C ASP A 422 -4.23 3.60 -23.54
N GLN A 423 -4.75 3.71 -22.32
CA GLN A 423 -4.92 5.01 -21.66
C GLN A 423 -3.59 5.74 -21.43
N LEU A 424 -2.54 5.05 -20.98
CA LEU A 424 -1.24 5.67 -20.70
C LEU A 424 -0.37 5.89 -21.94
N GLY A 425 -0.59 5.13 -23.01
CA GLY A 425 0.24 5.20 -24.22
C GLY A 425 1.65 4.65 -24.05
N VAL A 426 1.85 3.78 -23.06
CA VAL A 426 3.13 3.11 -22.78
C VAL A 426 2.89 1.62 -22.54
N PRO A 427 3.92 0.77 -22.73
CA PRO A 427 3.79 -0.65 -22.42
C PRO A 427 3.45 -0.90 -20.95
N VAL A 428 2.63 -1.91 -20.69
CA VAL A 428 2.33 -2.41 -19.35
C VAL A 428 2.94 -3.80 -19.20
N HIS A 429 3.72 -4.00 -18.15
CA HIS A 429 4.42 -5.26 -17.87
C HIS A 429 3.84 -5.96 -16.65
N ARG A 430 3.49 -7.24 -16.80
CA ARG A 430 3.15 -8.12 -15.68
C ARG A 430 4.33 -9.07 -15.41
N PRO A 431 4.87 -9.13 -14.19
CA PRO A 431 6.01 -9.98 -13.86
C PRO A 431 5.61 -11.46 -13.78
N THR A 432 6.62 -12.34 -13.83
CA THR A 432 6.47 -13.80 -13.62
C THR A 432 6.10 -14.14 -12.18
N VAL A 433 6.65 -13.41 -11.21
CA VAL A 433 6.32 -13.57 -9.79
C VAL A 433 5.29 -12.50 -9.40
N PRO A 434 4.02 -12.87 -9.13
CA PRO A 434 2.97 -11.91 -8.84
C PRO A 434 3.04 -11.34 -7.41
N GLU A 435 3.64 -12.06 -6.45
CA GLU A 435 3.82 -11.62 -5.06
C GLU A 435 4.98 -10.62 -4.89
N THR A 436 4.92 -9.50 -5.63
CA THR A 436 5.98 -8.48 -5.66
C THR A 436 6.21 -7.80 -4.32
N THR A 437 5.17 -7.68 -3.49
CA THR A 437 5.26 -7.18 -2.10
C THR A 437 6.23 -8.02 -1.26
N ALA A 438 5.95 -9.33 -1.13
CA ALA A 438 6.81 -10.26 -0.41
C ALA A 438 8.21 -10.36 -1.04
N LEU A 439 8.27 -10.38 -2.38
CA LEU A 439 9.55 -10.43 -3.10
C LEU A 439 10.43 -9.19 -2.82
N GLY A 440 9.83 -8.00 -2.73
CA GLY A 440 10.55 -6.78 -2.36
C GLY A 440 11.13 -6.83 -0.95
N ALA A 441 10.36 -7.33 0.02
CA ALA A 441 10.86 -7.54 1.38
C ALA A 441 12.02 -8.56 1.41
N ALA A 442 11.90 -9.65 0.65
CA ALA A 442 12.97 -10.62 0.50
C ALA A 442 14.23 -9.98 -0.11
N TYR A 443 14.09 -9.20 -1.18
CA TYR A 443 15.23 -8.51 -1.79
C TYR A 443 15.90 -7.53 -0.83
N LEU A 444 15.15 -6.76 -0.05
CA LEU A 444 15.71 -5.86 0.96
C LEU A 444 16.52 -6.62 2.01
N ALA A 445 15.99 -7.73 2.53
CA ALA A 445 16.67 -8.55 3.53
C ALA A 445 17.90 -9.28 2.95
N GLY A 446 17.76 -9.85 1.75
CA GLY A 446 18.84 -10.54 1.07
C GLY A 446 19.96 -9.61 0.66
N LEU A 447 19.66 -8.38 0.22
CA LEU A 447 20.67 -7.36 -0.07
C LEU A 447 21.51 -7.01 1.17
N ALA A 448 20.85 -6.88 2.33
CA ALA A 448 21.52 -6.58 3.60
C ALA A 448 22.46 -7.70 4.08
N GLU A 449 22.15 -8.95 3.72
CA GLU A 449 22.89 -10.16 4.12
C GLU A 449 23.83 -10.69 3.02
N GLY A 450 23.98 -9.97 1.91
CA GLY A 450 24.81 -10.38 0.78
C GLY A 450 24.31 -11.65 0.08
N PHE A 451 23.02 -11.95 0.17
CA PHE A 451 22.37 -13.00 -0.63
C PHE A 451 22.16 -12.54 -2.08
N TRP A 452 21.96 -11.23 -2.29
CA TRP A 452 22.14 -10.57 -3.58
C TRP A 452 23.17 -9.45 -3.42
N ASP A 453 24.04 -9.29 -4.42
CA ASP A 453 25.20 -8.39 -4.30
C ASP A 453 24.85 -6.91 -4.52
N SER A 454 23.79 -6.64 -5.29
CA SER A 454 23.45 -5.27 -5.70
C SER A 454 22.02 -5.15 -6.23
N LEU A 455 21.55 -3.91 -6.43
CA LEU A 455 20.30 -3.64 -7.13
C LEU A 455 20.32 -4.14 -8.59
N ASP A 456 21.48 -4.12 -9.25
CA ASP A 456 21.63 -4.63 -10.62
C ASP A 456 21.49 -6.16 -10.68
N ASP A 457 21.95 -6.87 -9.64
CA ASP A 457 21.77 -8.32 -9.48
C ASP A 457 20.28 -8.65 -9.25
N ILE A 458 19.61 -7.90 -8.37
CA ILE A 458 18.16 -8.02 -8.17
C ILE A 458 17.39 -7.74 -9.46
N ALA A 459 17.74 -6.69 -10.20
CA ALA A 459 17.07 -6.32 -11.43
C ALA A 459 17.15 -7.41 -12.53
N GLN A 460 18.21 -8.23 -12.54
CA GLN A 460 18.36 -9.37 -13.45
C GLN A 460 17.39 -10.52 -13.14
N ASN A 461 16.94 -10.63 -11.89
CA ASN A 461 15.95 -11.62 -11.49
C ASN A 461 14.52 -11.21 -11.86
N TRP A 462 14.27 -9.92 -12.12
CA TRP A 462 12.97 -9.45 -12.55
C TRP A 462 12.68 -9.91 -14.00
N ALA A 463 11.75 -10.86 -14.13
CA ALA A 463 11.36 -11.43 -15.41
C ALA A 463 9.94 -11.02 -15.79
N ILE A 464 9.78 -10.55 -17.04
CA ILE A 464 8.48 -10.26 -17.64
C ILE A 464 7.79 -11.58 -17.99
N ASN A 465 6.54 -11.73 -17.56
CA ASN A 465 5.65 -12.77 -18.05
C ASN A 465 4.91 -12.29 -19.31
N ILE A 466 4.31 -11.10 -19.23
CA ILE A 466 3.56 -10.50 -20.35
C ILE A 466 3.91 -9.02 -20.49
N THR A 467 4.12 -8.60 -21.74
CA THR A 467 4.10 -7.20 -22.16
C THR A 467 2.83 -6.94 -22.96
N ILE A 468 2.08 -5.92 -22.55
CA ILE A 468 0.90 -5.45 -23.25
C ILE A 468 1.24 -4.08 -23.85
N GLU A 469 1.15 -4.01 -25.18
CA GLU A 469 1.47 -2.80 -25.94
C GLU A 469 0.22 -1.92 -26.11
N PRO A 470 0.36 -0.58 -26.08
CA PRO A 470 -0.74 0.33 -26.37
C PRO A 470 -1.21 0.18 -27.82
N SER A 471 -2.51 0.32 -28.03
CA SER A 471 -3.10 0.41 -29.36
C SER A 471 -2.69 1.71 -30.08
N SER A 472 -2.74 1.68 -31.41
CA SER A 472 -2.27 2.78 -32.25
C SER A 472 -3.27 3.94 -32.40
N ASP A 473 -4.56 3.73 -32.15
CA ASP A 473 -5.58 4.79 -32.24
C ASP A 473 -5.70 5.57 -30.93
N ARG A 474 -4.99 6.70 -30.88
CA ARG A 474 -5.02 7.62 -29.73
C ARG A 474 -6.26 8.51 -29.70
N SER A 475 -6.93 8.75 -30.83
CA SER A 475 -7.93 9.81 -30.94
C SER A 475 -9.17 9.54 -30.09
N MET A 476 -9.66 8.31 -30.11
CA MET A 476 -10.80 7.86 -29.31
C MET A 476 -10.46 7.76 -27.82
N ILE A 477 -9.22 7.40 -27.49
CA ILE A 477 -8.71 7.31 -26.11
C ILE A 477 -8.73 8.69 -25.44
N GLU A 478 -8.25 9.73 -26.13
CA GLU A 478 -8.25 11.09 -25.60
C GLU A 478 -9.67 11.66 -25.45
N LEU A 479 -10.57 11.39 -26.41
CA LEU A 479 -11.98 11.78 -26.30
C LEU A 479 -12.68 11.08 -25.12
N GLY A 480 -12.38 9.79 -24.90
CA GLY A 480 -12.86 9.02 -23.76
C GLY A 480 -12.39 9.61 -22.44
N HIS A 481 -11.11 9.99 -22.33
CA HIS A 481 -10.57 10.64 -21.13
C HIS A 481 -11.21 12.01 -20.87
N GLN A 482 -11.45 12.82 -21.91
CA GLN A 482 -12.20 14.08 -21.75
C GLN A 482 -13.64 13.86 -21.30
N GLN A 483 -14.29 12.78 -21.72
CA GLN A 483 -15.62 12.42 -21.22
C GLN A 483 -15.56 11.97 -19.75
N TRP A 484 -14.55 11.19 -19.39
CA TRP A 484 -14.27 10.78 -18.02
C TRP A 484 -14.08 11.98 -17.10
N LEU A 485 -13.21 12.93 -17.43
CA LEU A 485 -12.98 14.12 -16.60
C LEU A 485 -14.26 14.94 -16.38
N ARG A 486 -15.11 15.05 -17.41
CA ARG A 486 -16.44 15.68 -17.26
C ARG A 486 -17.33 14.90 -16.29
N ALA A 487 -17.30 13.57 -16.34
CA ALA A 487 -18.07 12.72 -15.42
C ALA A 487 -17.57 12.85 -13.98
N VAL A 488 -16.24 12.85 -13.78
CA VAL A 488 -15.61 13.08 -12.47
C VAL A 488 -16.09 14.39 -11.87
N GLU A 489 -16.06 15.49 -12.63
CA GLU A 489 -16.51 16.79 -12.13
C GLU A 489 -17.98 16.79 -11.71
N ARG A 490 -18.85 16.01 -12.39
CA ARG A 490 -20.26 15.85 -11.97
C ARG A 490 -20.44 15.00 -10.72
N SER A 491 -19.48 14.17 -10.36
CA SER A 491 -19.54 13.33 -9.16
C SER A 491 -19.10 14.07 -7.89
N ARG A 492 -18.35 15.17 -8.04
CA ARG A 492 -17.69 15.91 -6.96
C ARG A 492 -18.65 16.79 -6.17
N GLY A 493 -18.31 17.01 -4.90
CA GLY A 493 -19.08 17.86 -3.98
C GLY A 493 -20.51 17.41 -3.70
N TRP A 494 -20.89 16.20 -4.13
CA TRP A 494 -22.27 15.72 -4.11
C TRP A 494 -22.88 15.67 -2.71
N ALA A 495 -22.11 15.23 -1.71
CA ALA A 495 -22.57 15.05 -0.34
C ALA A 495 -22.27 16.24 0.60
N LYS A 496 -21.98 17.45 0.08
CA LYS A 496 -21.68 18.63 0.91
C LYS A 496 -22.89 19.23 1.61
N GLU A 497 -24.06 19.10 1.02
CA GLU A 497 -25.32 19.59 1.57
C GLU A 497 -26.17 18.38 1.99
N SER A 498 -26.33 18.16 3.29
CA SER A 498 -27.33 17.20 3.77
C SER A 498 -28.71 17.78 3.48
N ILE A 499 -29.49 17.14 2.61
CA ILE A 499 -30.94 17.33 2.61
C ILE A 499 -31.39 16.80 3.97
N GLY A 500 -31.73 17.71 4.89
CA GLY A 500 -32.16 17.35 6.24
C GLY A 500 -33.30 16.35 6.20
N ASP A 501 -33.26 15.39 7.13
CA ASP A 501 -34.33 14.41 7.37
C ASP A 501 -35.68 15.07 7.68
#